data_AF-A0A383A538-F1
#
_entry.id   AF-A0A383A538-F1
#
_cell.length_a   1.000
_cell.length_b   1.000
_cell.length_c   1.000
_cell.angle_alpha   90.00
_cell.angle_beta   90.00
_cell.angle_gamma   90.00
#
_symmetry.space_group_name_H-M   'P 1'
#
loop_
_entity.id
_entity.type
_entity.pdbx_description
1 polymer ?
#
loop_
_entity_poly.entity_id
_entity_poly.type
_entity_poly.pdbx_seq_one_letter_code
_entity_poly.pdbx_strand_id
1 'polypeptide(L)'
;DAGTDGAVGGNLSITATTGNITQGVALTIGGTSAFITSADEADITLASTNAFTGAVSFTTAGTNGDVTVVDGGAFGLGASTINGNLSLTAAGAINADGGLVAVTGTADLINPAGDSNLDVTDYWNTWGGVVTLYALHAKIASGGAIILGNITADGGQVKIITRGDVTQTATSSITSNSITTINARDVSADPDVYYDITLTNTSNDFYDDTSVGDELKIIGKDVQLASGDQINMGASTITGNLTLTSSDTITDN
;
A
#
# COMPACT_ATOMS: atom_id res chain seq x y z
N ASP A 1 30.01 26.43 -2.49
CA ASP A 1 28.97 27.03 -1.65
C ASP A 1 28.19 25.87 -1.08
N ALA A 2 28.43 25.50 0.18
CA ALA A 2 27.59 24.49 0.83
C ALA A 2 26.33 25.22 1.24
N GLY A 3 25.44 25.43 0.27
CA GLY A 3 24.15 26.03 0.51
C GLY A 3 23.46 25.27 1.63
N THR A 4 22.62 25.95 2.39
CA THR A 4 21.67 25.30 3.30
C THR A 4 20.57 24.56 2.51
N ASP A 5 20.92 23.94 1.39
CA ASP A 5 20.04 23.53 0.30
C ASP A 5 19.67 22.04 0.35
N GLY A 6 20.08 21.31 1.40
CA GLY A 6 19.70 19.91 1.61
C GLY A 6 20.15 18.97 0.47
N ALA A 7 21.05 19.42 -0.40
CA ALA A 7 21.41 18.71 -1.62
C ALA A 7 22.58 17.75 -1.38
N VAL A 8 22.41 16.49 -1.79
CA VAL A 8 23.46 15.46 -1.77
C VAL A 8 23.47 14.77 -3.13
N GLY A 9 24.54 14.94 -3.91
CA GLY A 9 24.64 14.33 -5.24
C GLY A 9 24.83 12.81 -5.24
N GLY A 10 25.13 12.21 -4.09
CA GLY A 10 25.30 10.76 -3.91
C GLY A 10 24.32 10.20 -2.88
N ASN A 11 24.74 9.12 -2.20
CA ASN A 11 23.91 8.48 -1.18
C ASN A 11 23.89 9.27 0.13
N LEU A 12 22.76 9.25 0.82
CA LEU A 12 22.58 9.83 2.15
C LEU A 12 22.30 8.71 3.17
N SER A 13 22.98 8.76 4.33
CA SER A 13 22.70 7.89 5.46
C SER A 13 22.65 8.73 6.73
N ILE A 14 21.51 8.74 7.41
CA ILE A 14 21.31 9.43 8.68
C ILE A 14 20.99 8.41 9.76
N THR A 15 21.71 8.48 10.88
CA THR A 15 21.45 7.67 12.06
C THR A 15 21.31 8.56 13.28
N ALA A 16 20.13 8.56 13.91
CA ALA A 16 19.89 9.22 15.18
C ALA A 16 19.91 8.19 16.31
N THR A 17 20.86 8.32 17.24
CA THR A 17 21.08 7.33 18.31
C THR A 17 20.32 7.64 19.60
N THR A 18 19.82 8.86 19.78
CA THR A 18 19.23 9.33 21.06
C THR A 18 17.85 9.95 20.91
N GLY A 19 17.24 9.92 19.72
CA GLY A 19 15.94 10.54 19.48
C GLY A 19 15.58 10.59 18.00
N ASN A 20 14.64 11.47 17.68
CA ASN A 20 13.99 11.53 16.37
C ASN A 20 14.90 12.08 15.27
N ILE A 21 14.64 11.66 14.04
CA ILE A 21 15.12 12.37 12.84
C ILE A 21 14.04 13.39 12.48
N THR A 22 14.41 14.68 12.46
CA THR A 22 13.51 15.76 12.03
C THR A 22 14.13 16.55 10.90
N GLN A 23 13.28 17.02 9.99
CA GLN A 23 13.70 17.74 8.80
C GLN A 23 13.57 19.27 8.98
N GLY A 24 14.67 20.00 8.73
CA GLY A 24 14.68 21.47 8.74
C GLY A 24 14.58 22.13 7.35
N VAL A 25 15.01 21.44 6.30
CA VAL A 25 14.95 21.88 4.89
C VAL A 25 14.63 20.69 3.99
N ALA A 26 14.01 20.93 2.83
CA ALA A 26 13.79 19.90 1.81
C ALA A 26 15.12 19.25 1.39
N LEU A 27 15.12 17.92 1.23
CA LEU A 27 16.28 17.15 0.80
C LEU A 27 16.22 16.91 -0.71
N THR A 28 17.34 17.07 -1.40
CA THR A 28 17.50 16.69 -2.81
C THR A 28 18.63 15.67 -2.90
N ILE A 29 18.30 14.39 -3.02
CA ILE A 29 19.27 13.30 -2.93
C ILE A 29 19.33 12.55 -4.26
N GLY A 30 20.50 12.61 -4.90
CA GLY A 30 20.76 11.97 -6.20
C GLY A 30 21.00 10.46 -6.14
N GLY A 31 21.33 9.93 -4.96
CA GLY A 31 21.55 8.51 -4.71
C GLY A 31 20.48 7.89 -3.81
N THR A 32 20.83 6.76 -3.19
CA THR A 32 19.95 6.10 -2.20
C THR A 32 19.94 6.86 -0.88
N SER A 33 18.86 6.71 -0.11
CA SER A 33 18.72 7.31 1.22
C SER A 33 18.41 6.25 2.28
N ALA A 34 19.05 6.36 3.45
CA ALA A 34 18.76 5.54 4.62
C ALA A 34 18.58 6.42 5.85
N PHE A 35 17.44 6.27 6.54
CA PHE A 35 17.11 6.99 7.77
C PHE A 35 16.88 5.98 8.89
N ILE A 36 17.68 6.07 9.95
CA ILE A 36 17.74 5.08 11.02
C ILE A 36 17.59 5.78 12.37
N THR A 37 16.61 5.39 13.18
CA THR A 37 16.58 5.71 14.62
C THR A 37 16.99 4.48 15.42
N SER A 38 17.84 4.67 16.43
CA SER A 38 18.26 3.59 17.35
C SER A 38 17.72 3.74 18.76
N ALA A 39 17.12 4.89 19.08
CA ALA A 39 16.36 5.06 20.30
C ALA A 39 14.96 4.45 20.12
N ASP A 40 14.49 3.73 21.13
CA ASP A 40 13.14 3.15 21.13
C ASP A 40 12.10 4.25 20.93
N GLU A 41 11.08 3.95 20.10
CA GLU A 41 9.93 4.85 19.85
C GLU A 41 10.32 6.19 19.18
N ALA A 42 11.54 6.32 18.66
CA ALA A 42 11.96 7.53 17.98
C ALA A 42 11.48 7.59 16.53
N ASP A 43 10.85 8.71 16.19
CA ASP A 43 10.22 8.94 14.89
C ASP A 43 11.20 9.44 13.81
N ILE A 44 10.81 9.27 12.55
CA ILE A 44 11.45 9.86 11.38
C ILE A 44 10.43 10.77 10.69
N THR A 45 10.68 12.08 10.70
CA THR A 45 9.80 13.07 10.06
C THR A 45 10.53 13.84 8.95
N LEU A 46 10.20 13.49 7.70
CA LEU A 46 10.69 14.10 6.45
C LEU A 46 9.53 14.76 5.69
N ALA A 47 8.81 15.67 6.34
CA ALA A 47 7.53 16.20 5.90
C ALA A 47 7.61 17.42 4.93
N SER A 48 8.80 17.82 4.48
CA SER A 48 8.93 18.80 3.39
C SER A 48 8.82 18.11 2.04
N THR A 49 8.53 18.85 0.97
CA THR A 49 8.57 18.30 -0.40
C THR A 49 10.00 17.97 -0.81
N ASN A 50 10.42 16.71 -0.60
CA ASN A 50 11.74 16.21 -0.96
C ASN A 50 11.85 15.89 -2.46
N ALA A 51 13.08 15.60 -2.89
CA ALA A 51 13.38 15.04 -4.19
C ALA A 51 14.41 13.90 -4.02
N PHE A 52 13.91 12.71 -3.68
CA PHE A 52 14.69 11.48 -3.63
C PHE A 52 14.65 10.78 -5.00
N THR A 53 15.80 10.54 -5.62
CA THR A 53 15.84 9.89 -6.95
C THR A 53 16.22 8.41 -6.90
N GLY A 54 16.76 7.92 -5.78
CA GLY A 54 17.01 6.50 -5.53
C GLY A 54 16.16 5.97 -4.38
N ALA A 55 16.23 4.64 -4.18
CA ALA A 55 15.55 3.96 -3.07
C ALA A 55 15.75 4.66 -1.72
N VAL A 56 14.65 4.83 -0.98
CA VAL A 56 14.61 5.40 0.35
C VAL A 56 14.20 4.34 1.36
N SER A 57 15.02 4.13 2.40
CA SER A 57 14.80 3.12 3.42
C SER A 57 14.67 3.73 4.81
N PHE A 58 13.83 3.11 5.63
CA PHE A 58 13.56 3.52 7.01
C PHE A 58 13.80 2.37 7.97
N THR A 59 14.45 2.64 9.10
CA THR A 59 14.57 1.71 10.20
C THR A 59 14.32 2.44 11.51
N THR A 60 13.29 2.02 12.23
CA THR A 60 13.01 2.51 13.58
C THR A 60 13.38 1.45 14.62
N ALA A 61 13.49 1.85 15.89
CA ALA A 61 13.70 0.93 17.02
C ALA A 61 12.47 0.92 17.96
N GLY A 62 12.40 -0.08 18.83
CA GLY A 62 11.28 -0.29 19.74
C GLY A 62 10.03 -0.83 19.04
N THR A 63 8.86 -0.39 19.49
CA THR A 63 7.55 -0.93 19.04
C THR A 63 6.57 0.15 18.56
N ASN A 64 7.01 1.42 18.45
CA ASN A 64 6.13 2.53 18.08
C ASN A 64 6.88 3.73 17.46
N GLY A 65 7.96 3.48 16.71
CA GLY A 65 8.63 4.56 15.96
C GLY A 65 7.92 4.80 14.63
N ASP A 66 7.38 6.00 14.44
CA ASP A 66 6.60 6.35 13.25
C ASP A 66 7.49 6.96 12.15
N VAL A 67 7.04 6.81 10.90
CA VAL A 67 7.68 7.42 9.73
C VAL A 67 6.68 8.28 8.98
N THR A 68 7.03 9.54 8.77
CA THR A 68 6.32 10.45 7.85
C THR A 68 7.29 10.95 6.80
N VAL A 69 6.95 10.80 5.52
CA VAL A 69 7.78 11.27 4.40
C VAL A 69 6.92 11.83 3.28
N VAL A 70 7.36 12.96 2.74
CA VAL A 70 6.76 13.61 1.56
C VAL A 70 7.82 13.74 0.47
N ASP A 71 7.49 13.34 -0.75
CA ASP A 71 8.33 13.51 -1.93
C ASP A 71 7.57 14.21 -3.06
N GLY A 72 8.25 15.12 -3.76
CA GLY A 72 7.70 15.91 -4.86
C GLY A 72 7.70 15.20 -6.21
N GLY A 73 8.17 13.95 -6.28
CA GLY A 73 8.21 13.15 -7.49
C GLY A 73 7.88 11.69 -7.22
N ALA A 74 8.47 10.80 -8.01
CA ALA A 74 8.35 9.36 -7.81
C ALA A 74 9.18 8.91 -6.61
N PHE A 75 8.64 7.99 -5.82
CA PHE A 75 9.26 7.49 -4.61
C PHE A 75 9.54 5.99 -4.71
N GLY A 76 10.81 5.62 -4.61
CA GLY A 76 11.24 4.24 -4.44
C GLY A 76 11.25 3.86 -2.96
N LEU A 77 10.26 3.09 -2.53
CA LEU A 77 10.19 2.56 -1.16
C LEU A 77 11.13 1.37 -1.03
N GLY A 78 12.30 1.61 -0.45
CA GLY A 78 13.30 0.59 -0.20
C GLY A 78 13.00 -0.29 1.00
N ALA A 79 13.84 -1.32 1.17
CA ALA A 79 13.74 -2.27 2.28
C ALA A 79 13.68 -1.52 3.61
N SER A 80 12.60 -1.71 4.38
CA SER A 80 12.30 -0.89 5.55
C SER A 80 11.70 -1.72 6.68
N THR A 81 12.05 -1.35 7.90
CA THR A 81 11.46 -1.89 9.15
C THR A 81 10.93 -0.71 9.95
N ILE A 82 9.62 -0.58 9.99
CA ILE A 82 8.91 0.52 10.66
C ILE A 82 8.08 -0.10 11.78
N ASN A 83 8.47 0.20 13.01
CA ASN A 83 7.89 -0.37 14.20
C ASN A 83 6.67 0.43 14.70
N GLY A 84 6.29 1.49 14.01
CA GLY A 84 5.03 2.21 14.19
C GLY A 84 4.27 2.32 12.86
N ASN A 85 3.70 3.50 12.61
CA ASN A 85 2.96 3.84 11.42
C ASN A 85 3.87 4.35 10.30
N LEU A 86 3.45 4.13 9.04
CA LEU A 86 4.04 4.73 7.86
C LEU A 86 3.02 5.70 7.22
N SER A 87 3.41 6.95 7.07
CA SER A 87 2.72 7.94 6.23
C SER A 87 3.66 8.36 5.09
N LEU A 88 3.38 7.89 3.89
CA LEU A 88 4.14 8.19 2.67
C LEU A 88 3.24 8.94 1.67
N THR A 89 3.64 10.17 1.34
CA THR A 89 3.00 10.94 0.27
C THR A 89 4.01 11.22 -0.83
N ALA A 90 3.69 10.87 -2.07
CA ALA A 90 4.54 11.14 -3.22
C ALA A 90 3.73 11.76 -4.36
N ALA A 91 4.21 12.86 -4.95
CA ALA A 91 3.51 13.49 -6.07
C ALA A 91 3.62 12.69 -7.38
N GLY A 92 4.48 11.67 -7.45
CA GLY A 92 4.58 10.73 -8.55
C GLY A 92 4.32 9.28 -8.12
N ALA A 93 4.84 8.33 -8.91
CA ALA A 93 4.63 6.91 -8.67
C ALA A 93 5.30 6.44 -7.37
N ILE A 94 4.66 5.52 -6.66
CA ILE A 94 5.20 4.86 -5.46
C ILE A 94 5.47 3.40 -5.82
N ASN A 95 6.74 2.98 -5.80
CA ASN A 95 7.11 1.61 -6.15
C ASN A 95 7.96 0.97 -5.06
N ALA A 96 7.90 -0.35 -4.92
CA ALA A 96 8.90 -1.07 -4.15
C ALA A 96 10.27 -0.98 -4.85
N ASP A 97 11.34 -0.69 -4.10
CA ASP A 97 12.68 -0.49 -4.66
C ASP A 97 13.78 -1.06 -3.77
N GLY A 98 13.99 -2.38 -3.86
CA GLY A 98 15.17 -3.02 -3.28
C GLY A 98 14.95 -3.86 -2.00
N GLY A 99 13.71 -4.18 -1.64
CA GLY A 99 13.44 -5.26 -0.69
C GLY A 99 12.09 -5.20 0.04
N LEU A 100 11.95 -6.08 1.04
CA LEU A 100 10.75 -6.19 1.88
C LEU A 100 10.54 -4.95 2.74
N VAL A 101 9.29 -4.55 2.84
CA VAL A 101 8.82 -3.53 3.78
C VAL A 101 8.03 -4.22 4.89
N ALA A 102 8.34 -3.91 6.14
CA ALA A 102 7.59 -4.33 7.30
C ALA A 102 7.13 -3.11 8.10
N VAL A 103 5.83 -2.95 8.24
CA VAL A 103 5.19 -1.92 9.06
C VAL A 103 4.33 -2.61 10.10
N THR A 104 4.55 -2.37 11.39
CA THR A 104 3.74 -2.98 12.45
C THR A 104 2.44 -2.22 12.72
N GLY A 105 2.44 -0.91 12.49
CA GLY A 105 1.26 -0.05 12.58
C GLY A 105 0.51 0.10 11.26
N THR A 106 -0.20 1.21 11.12
CA THR A 106 -0.91 1.59 9.88
C THR A 106 0.07 1.97 8.77
N ALA A 107 -0.35 1.81 7.51
CA ALA A 107 0.43 2.22 6.36
C ALA A 107 -0.45 3.01 5.37
N ASP A 108 -0.17 4.29 5.25
CA ASP A 108 -0.81 5.18 4.28
C ASP A 108 0.20 5.46 3.15
N LEU A 109 -0.13 5.04 1.94
CA LEU A 109 0.67 5.28 0.74
C LEU A 109 -0.16 6.06 -0.28
N ILE A 110 0.16 7.34 -0.47
CA ILE A 110 -0.72 8.30 -1.11
C ILE A 110 0.00 9.03 -2.26
N ASN A 111 -0.53 8.89 -3.47
CA ASN A 111 -0.31 9.81 -4.57
C ASN A 111 -1.50 10.77 -4.68
N PRO A 112 -1.42 11.99 -4.12
CA PRO A 112 -2.59 12.85 -3.88
C PRO A 112 -3.25 13.38 -5.15
N ALA A 113 -2.58 13.28 -6.31
CA ALA A 113 -3.16 13.64 -7.60
C ALA A 113 -3.97 12.51 -8.24
N GLY A 114 -3.85 11.26 -7.76
CA GLY A 114 -4.51 10.11 -8.36
C GLY A 114 -4.02 9.77 -9.78
N ASP A 115 -2.91 10.37 -10.21
CA ASP A 115 -2.46 10.34 -11.61
C ASP A 115 -1.27 9.41 -11.87
N SER A 116 -0.68 8.86 -10.79
CA SER A 116 0.51 8.03 -10.85
C SER A 116 0.29 6.67 -10.19
N ASN A 117 1.04 5.67 -10.63
CA ASN A 117 0.91 4.30 -10.14
C ASN A 117 1.44 4.15 -8.71
N LEU A 118 0.74 3.36 -7.91
CA LEU A 118 1.27 2.78 -6.69
C LEU A 118 1.36 1.27 -6.88
N ASP A 119 2.57 0.74 -6.90
CA ASP A 119 2.84 -0.70 -7.03
C ASP A 119 3.91 -1.17 -6.06
N VAL A 120 3.47 -1.77 -4.96
CA VAL A 120 4.32 -2.43 -3.96
C VAL A 120 4.08 -3.94 -3.95
N THR A 121 3.97 -4.55 -5.15
CA THR A 121 3.72 -5.98 -5.33
C THR A 121 4.97 -6.86 -5.52
N ASP A 122 6.15 -6.26 -5.68
CA ASP A 122 7.40 -6.99 -5.98
C ASP A 122 7.87 -7.91 -4.83
N TYR A 123 7.44 -7.63 -3.60
CA TYR A 123 7.84 -8.36 -2.41
C TYR A 123 6.65 -8.70 -1.52
N TRP A 124 6.79 -9.78 -0.74
CA TRP A 124 5.81 -10.22 0.25
C TRP A 124 5.93 -9.41 1.55
N ASN A 125 5.52 -8.13 1.49
CA ASN A 125 5.63 -7.18 2.58
C ASN A 125 4.78 -7.56 3.80
N THR A 126 5.07 -6.98 4.97
CA THR A 126 4.29 -7.19 6.20
C THR A 126 3.57 -5.90 6.57
N TRP A 127 2.25 -5.96 6.66
CA TRP A 127 1.39 -4.85 7.06
C TRP A 127 0.62 -5.25 8.32
N GLY A 128 1.08 -4.79 9.48
CA GLY A 128 0.54 -5.17 10.78
C GLY A 128 -0.75 -4.44 11.17
N GLY A 129 -0.96 -3.24 10.62
CA GLY A 129 -2.17 -2.44 10.83
C GLY A 129 -2.99 -2.24 9.55
N VAL A 130 -3.87 -1.25 9.60
CA VAL A 130 -4.73 -0.86 8.49
C VAL A 130 -3.89 -0.25 7.37
N VAL A 131 -4.19 -0.62 6.13
CA VAL A 131 -3.52 -0.11 4.92
C VAL A 131 -4.45 0.80 4.11
N THR A 132 -3.99 2.01 3.83
CA THR A 132 -4.69 3.00 2.98
C THR A 132 -3.88 3.27 1.72
N LEU A 133 -4.52 3.21 0.55
CA LEU A 133 -3.89 3.48 -0.75
C LEU A 133 -4.72 4.49 -1.54
N TYR A 134 -4.07 5.47 -2.16
CA TYR A 134 -4.71 6.40 -3.11
C TYR A 134 -3.74 6.70 -4.26
N ALA A 135 -4.12 6.37 -5.50
CA ALA A 135 -3.26 6.47 -6.68
C ALA A 135 -4.06 6.24 -7.98
N LEU A 136 -3.42 6.33 -9.16
CA LEU A 136 -4.03 5.91 -10.43
C LEU A 136 -4.35 4.40 -10.40
N HIS A 137 -3.34 3.60 -10.04
CA HIS A 137 -3.49 2.18 -9.74
C HIS A 137 -3.07 1.97 -8.28
N ALA A 138 -3.82 1.18 -7.53
CA ALA A 138 -3.50 0.84 -6.14
C ALA A 138 -3.18 -0.65 -6.03
N LYS A 139 -1.89 -0.99 -5.98
CA LYS A 139 -1.42 -2.39 -6.01
C LYS A 139 -0.52 -2.70 -4.83
N ILE A 140 -0.83 -3.77 -4.12
CA ILE A 140 -0.12 -4.17 -2.90
C ILE A 140 -0.02 -5.69 -2.75
N ALA A 141 1.11 -6.15 -2.22
CA ALA A 141 1.30 -7.51 -1.79
C ALA A 141 1.55 -7.59 -0.26
N SER A 142 1.00 -8.63 0.38
CA SER A 142 1.23 -8.97 1.80
C SER A 142 1.69 -10.42 1.93
N GLY A 143 2.75 -10.66 2.69
CA GLY A 143 3.22 -11.99 3.07
C GLY A 143 2.34 -12.69 4.12
N GLY A 144 1.29 -12.04 4.60
CA GLY A 144 0.31 -12.59 5.54
C GLY A 144 -1.07 -11.99 5.34
N ALA A 145 -1.86 -11.95 6.41
CA ALA A 145 -3.15 -11.27 6.39
C ALA A 145 -2.99 -9.77 6.13
N ILE A 146 -4.06 -9.11 5.67
CA ILE A 146 -4.11 -7.65 5.49
C ILE A 146 -5.46 -7.12 5.97
N ILE A 147 -5.42 -5.94 6.60
CA ILE A 147 -6.61 -5.15 6.94
C ILE A 147 -6.62 -3.92 6.05
N LEU A 148 -7.62 -3.81 5.20
CA LEU A 148 -7.77 -2.72 4.26
C LEU A 148 -8.52 -1.55 4.92
N GLY A 149 -7.92 -0.38 4.83
CA GLY A 149 -8.57 0.92 4.98
C GLY A 149 -9.16 1.35 3.64
N ASN A 150 -9.15 2.65 3.36
CA ASN A 150 -9.60 3.13 2.05
C ASN A 150 -8.58 2.73 0.98
N ILE A 151 -9.04 2.03 -0.06
CA ILE A 151 -8.24 1.67 -1.21
C ILE A 151 -8.89 2.31 -2.42
N THR A 152 -8.23 3.28 -3.03
CA THR A 152 -8.79 4.03 -4.14
C THR A 152 -7.82 4.03 -5.32
N ALA A 153 -8.29 3.51 -6.45
CA ALA A 153 -7.64 3.63 -7.74
C ALA A 153 -8.44 4.60 -8.63
N ASP A 154 -7.98 5.85 -8.72
CA ASP A 154 -8.73 6.99 -9.28
C ASP A 154 -9.05 6.84 -10.77
N GLY A 155 -8.26 6.08 -11.52
CA GLY A 155 -8.50 5.80 -12.94
C GLY A 155 -8.03 4.42 -13.38
N GLY A 156 -7.84 3.51 -12.43
CA GLY A 156 -7.12 2.27 -12.70
C GLY A 156 -7.48 1.12 -11.79
N GLN A 157 -6.56 0.16 -11.78
CA GLN A 157 -6.76 -1.14 -11.16
C GLN A 157 -6.52 -1.11 -9.66
N VAL A 158 -7.33 -1.87 -8.92
CA VAL A 158 -6.98 -2.34 -7.59
C VAL A 158 -6.41 -3.76 -7.71
N LYS A 159 -5.24 -4.00 -7.12
CA LYS A 159 -4.63 -5.34 -7.08
C LYS A 159 -4.13 -5.64 -5.68
N ILE A 160 -4.69 -6.67 -5.07
CA ILE A 160 -4.33 -7.11 -3.72
C ILE A 160 -3.90 -8.56 -3.81
N ILE A 161 -2.68 -8.85 -3.37
CA ILE A 161 -2.15 -10.22 -3.33
C ILE A 161 -1.70 -10.53 -1.91
N THR A 162 -2.22 -11.58 -1.31
CA THR A 162 -1.89 -11.94 0.07
C THR A 162 -1.60 -13.42 0.22
N ARG A 163 -0.79 -13.73 1.24
CA ARG A 163 -0.61 -15.07 1.79
C ARG A 163 -1.33 -15.19 3.15
N GLY A 164 -2.53 -14.63 3.22
CA GLY A 164 -3.36 -14.60 4.41
C GLY A 164 -4.70 -13.95 4.14
N ASP A 165 -5.56 -13.92 5.16
CA ASP A 165 -6.91 -13.38 5.04
C ASP A 165 -6.91 -11.91 4.61
N VAL A 166 -7.91 -11.54 3.80
CA VAL A 166 -8.15 -10.15 3.39
C VAL A 166 -9.40 -9.66 4.10
N THR A 167 -9.24 -8.67 4.96
CA THR A 167 -10.35 -8.04 5.68
C THR A 167 -10.34 -6.55 5.42
N GLN A 168 -11.43 -5.88 5.76
CA GLN A 168 -11.52 -4.42 5.73
C GLN A 168 -12.05 -3.86 7.04
N THR A 169 -11.80 -2.57 7.27
CA THR A 169 -12.48 -1.85 8.36
C THR A 169 -13.95 -1.60 8.02
N ALA A 170 -14.77 -1.37 9.05
CA ALA A 170 -16.21 -1.19 8.87
C ALA A 170 -16.58 0.08 8.11
N THR A 171 -15.72 1.10 8.12
CA THR A 171 -15.98 2.41 7.50
C THR A 171 -15.24 2.61 6.19
N SER A 172 -14.33 1.70 5.82
CA SER A 172 -13.53 1.86 4.61
C SER A 172 -14.24 1.37 3.36
N SER A 173 -13.88 1.97 2.23
CA SER A 173 -14.28 1.53 0.89
C SER A 173 -13.08 1.10 0.06
N ILE A 174 -13.32 0.15 -0.84
CA ILE A 174 -12.47 -0.11 -1.99
C ILE A 174 -13.18 0.50 -3.20
N THR A 175 -12.50 1.39 -3.93
CA THR A 175 -13.01 2.04 -5.13
C THR A 175 -12.04 1.80 -6.28
N SER A 176 -12.52 1.22 -7.36
CA SER A 176 -11.73 0.97 -8.57
C SER A 176 -12.48 1.43 -9.80
N ASN A 177 -11.80 2.19 -10.67
CA ASN A 177 -12.31 2.53 -12.01
C ASN A 177 -11.73 1.63 -13.12
N SER A 178 -11.43 0.38 -12.75
CA SER A 178 -10.93 -0.66 -13.65
C SER A 178 -11.03 -2.03 -12.97
N ILE A 179 -10.42 -3.06 -13.57
CA ILE A 179 -10.32 -4.41 -13.01
C ILE A 179 -9.82 -4.38 -11.56
N THR A 180 -10.58 -5.02 -10.67
CA THR A 180 -10.15 -5.33 -9.31
C THR A 180 -9.72 -6.80 -9.24
N THR A 181 -8.52 -7.05 -8.73
CA THR A 181 -8.01 -8.41 -8.50
C THR A 181 -7.66 -8.60 -7.03
N ILE A 182 -8.21 -9.64 -6.41
CA ILE A 182 -7.90 -10.03 -5.03
C ILE A 182 -7.47 -11.50 -5.04
N ASN A 183 -6.21 -11.76 -4.69
CA ASN A 183 -5.64 -13.09 -4.65
C ASN A 183 -5.17 -13.42 -3.24
N ALA A 184 -6.00 -14.12 -2.47
CA ALA A 184 -5.74 -14.57 -1.11
C ALA A 184 -5.35 -16.06 -1.12
N ARG A 185 -4.11 -16.34 -1.54
CA ARG A 185 -3.60 -17.70 -1.76
C ARG A 185 -2.10 -17.76 -1.48
N ASP A 186 -1.67 -18.81 -0.80
CA ASP A 186 -0.26 -19.17 -0.75
C ASP A 186 -0.02 -20.46 -1.52
N VAL A 187 0.99 -20.46 -2.39
CA VAL A 187 1.42 -21.65 -3.17
C VAL A 187 2.84 -22.07 -2.80
N SER A 188 3.41 -21.49 -1.74
CA SER A 188 4.81 -21.68 -1.36
C SER A 188 5.10 -23.08 -0.81
N ALA A 189 4.15 -23.67 -0.08
CA ALA A 189 4.28 -24.98 0.55
C ALA A 189 3.27 -26.01 0.02
N ASP A 190 2.05 -25.58 -0.29
CA ASP A 190 0.95 -26.40 -0.78
C ASP A 190 0.14 -25.58 -1.78
N PRO A 191 -0.11 -26.08 -3.01
CA PRO A 191 -0.87 -25.34 -4.02
C PRO A 191 -2.32 -25.05 -3.61
N ASP A 192 -2.87 -25.77 -2.64
CA ASP A 192 -4.28 -25.70 -2.25
C ASP A 192 -4.54 -24.87 -0.99
N VAL A 193 -3.62 -23.97 -0.62
CA VAL A 193 -3.80 -23.05 0.51
C VAL A 193 -4.46 -21.74 0.05
N TYR A 194 -5.74 -21.61 0.38
CA TYR A 194 -6.56 -20.43 0.12
C TYR A 194 -7.03 -19.80 1.44
N TYR A 195 -7.17 -18.48 1.44
CA TYR A 195 -7.54 -17.69 2.62
C TYR A 195 -8.87 -16.97 2.41
N ASP A 196 -9.48 -16.51 3.50
CA ASP A 196 -10.79 -15.89 3.47
C ASP A 196 -10.71 -14.42 3.05
N ILE A 197 -11.77 -13.94 2.39
CA ILE A 197 -11.92 -12.55 1.95
C ILE A 197 -13.23 -12.02 2.51
N THR A 198 -13.18 -11.00 3.35
CA THR A 198 -14.34 -10.37 3.99
C THR A 198 -14.33 -8.87 3.74
N LEU A 199 -15.09 -8.43 2.74
CA LEU A 199 -15.19 -7.05 2.27
C LEU A 199 -16.65 -6.56 2.25
N THR A 200 -17.22 -6.31 3.43
CA THR A 200 -18.68 -6.22 3.61
C THR A 200 -19.26 -4.81 3.71
N ASN A 201 -18.47 -3.76 3.48
CA ASN A 201 -19.03 -2.39 3.43
C ASN A 201 -19.70 -2.15 2.08
N THR A 202 -20.96 -1.74 2.11
CA THR A 202 -21.73 -1.37 0.91
C THR A 202 -21.25 -0.07 0.26
N SER A 203 -20.23 0.57 0.80
CA SER A 203 -19.55 1.72 0.15
C SER A 203 -18.44 1.28 -0.79
N ASN A 204 -18.12 -0.02 -0.86
CA ASN A 204 -17.19 -0.52 -1.87
C ASN A 204 -17.80 -0.36 -3.27
N ASP A 205 -16.95 -0.09 -4.24
CA ASP A 205 -17.30 0.15 -5.62
C ASP A 205 -16.26 -0.52 -6.52
N PHE A 206 -16.68 -1.59 -7.19
CA PHE A 206 -15.82 -2.42 -8.04
C PHE A 206 -16.10 -2.22 -9.53
N TYR A 207 -16.87 -1.20 -9.89
CA TYR A 207 -17.41 -1.01 -11.23
C TYR A 207 -17.28 0.46 -11.67
N ASP A 208 -16.87 0.70 -12.91
CA ASP A 208 -16.93 2.02 -13.53
C ASP A 208 -17.94 2.03 -14.68
N ASP A 209 -19.01 2.79 -14.52
CA ASP A 209 -20.10 2.98 -15.50
C ASP A 209 -19.62 3.59 -16.83
N THR A 210 -18.41 4.15 -16.86
CA THR A 210 -17.80 4.71 -18.08
C THR A 210 -16.91 3.73 -18.82
N SER A 211 -16.63 2.57 -18.24
CA SER A 211 -15.67 1.56 -18.69
C SER A 211 -16.37 0.30 -19.19
N VAL A 212 -15.87 -0.28 -20.29
CA VAL A 212 -16.33 -1.60 -20.77
C VAL A 212 -15.38 -2.68 -20.27
N GLY A 213 -15.89 -3.61 -19.46
CA GLY A 213 -15.16 -4.82 -19.07
C GLY A 213 -14.43 -4.74 -17.72
N ASP A 214 -14.90 -3.91 -16.80
CA ASP A 214 -14.45 -3.99 -15.41
C ASP A 214 -14.91 -5.31 -14.81
N GLU A 215 -13.95 -6.06 -14.30
CA GLU A 215 -14.19 -7.38 -13.72
C GLU A 215 -13.59 -7.42 -12.33
N LEU A 216 -14.33 -8.03 -11.41
CA LEU A 216 -13.86 -8.46 -10.12
C LEU A 216 -13.33 -9.90 -10.23
N LYS A 217 -12.02 -10.05 -10.07
CA LYS A 217 -11.32 -11.35 -10.18
C LYS A 217 -10.83 -11.77 -8.80
N ILE A 218 -11.34 -12.88 -8.30
CA ILE A 218 -11.04 -13.34 -6.95
C ILE A 218 -10.47 -14.74 -6.91
N ILE A 219 -9.45 -14.92 -6.08
CA ILE A 219 -8.95 -16.23 -5.67
C ILE A 219 -8.97 -16.26 -4.14
N GLY A 220 -9.73 -17.18 -3.54
CA GLY A 220 -9.89 -17.28 -2.08
C GLY A 220 -10.66 -18.52 -1.62
N LYS A 221 -10.83 -18.68 -0.30
CA LYS A 221 -11.59 -19.77 0.32
C LYS A 221 -13.05 -19.37 0.54
N ASP A 222 -13.38 -18.76 1.69
CA ASP A 222 -14.69 -18.16 1.90
C ASP A 222 -14.64 -16.68 1.53
N VAL A 223 -15.57 -16.24 0.69
CA VAL A 223 -15.62 -14.88 0.14
C VAL A 223 -16.95 -14.23 0.48
N GLN A 224 -16.88 -13.08 1.14
CA GLN A 224 -18.02 -12.22 1.45
C GLN A 224 -17.72 -10.81 0.93
N LEU A 225 -18.52 -10.34 -0.01
CA LEU A 225 -18.35 -9.02 -0.63
C LEU A 225 -19.66 -8.25 -0.58
N ALA A 226 -19.58 -6.96 -0.28
CA ALA A 226 -20.64 -6.01 -0.49
C ALA A 226 -20.15 -4.90 -1.43
N SER A 227 -21.04 -4.38 -2.27
CA SER A 227 -20.81 -3.20 -3.10
C SER A 227 -22.04 -2.30 -3.15
N GLY A 228 -21.79 -1.00 -3.25
CA GLY A 228 -22.80 0.04 -3.48
C GLY A 228 -23.23 0.14 -4.94
N ASP A 229 -22.53 -0.55 -5.84
CA ASP A 229 -22.78 -0.58 -7.27
C ASP A 229 -22.74 -2.04 -7.79
N GLN A 230 -22.77 -2.22 -9.11
CA GLN A 230 -22.70 -3.49 -9.79
C GLN A 230 -21.48 -4.32 -9.34
N ILE A 231 -21.69 -5.64 -9.23
CA ILE A 231 -20.60 -6.60 -9.12
C ILE A 231 -20.54 -7.38 -10.42
N ASN A 232 -19.51 -7.13 -11.22
CA ASN A 232 -19.24 -7.89 -12.43
C ASN A 232 -18.12 -8.91 -12.17
N MET A 233 -18.48 -10.16 -11.87
CA MET A 233 -17.49 -11.21 -11.64
C MET A 233 -16.81 -11.59 -12.96
N GLY A 234 -15.48 -11.62 -12.93
CA GLY A 234 -14.67 -12.27 -13.96
C GLY A 234 -14.15 -13.62 -13.48
N ALA A 235 -13.29 -14.25 -14.28
CA ALA A 235 -12.66 -15.53 -13.96
C ALA A 235 -12.09 -15.58 -12.52
N SER A 236 -12.74 -16.37 -11.67
CA SER A 236 -12.49 -16.45 -10.22
C SER A 236 -12.41 -17.90 -9.73
N THR A 237 -11.65 -18.13 -8.66
CA THR A 237 -11.49 -19.43 -8.00
C THR A 237 -11.87 -19.31 -6.53
N ILE A 238 -13.06 -19.77 -6.17
CA ILE A 238 -13.55 -19.81 -4.78
C ILE A 238 -13.66 -21.27 -4.34
N THR A 239 -12.95 -21.65 -3.29
CA THR A 239 -12.93 -23.04 -2.80
C THR A 239 -13.95 -23.32 -1.70
N GLY A 240 -14.49 -22.28 -1.06
CA GLY A 240 -15.51 -22.32 -0.02
C GLY A 240 -16.80 -21.60 -0.44
N ASN A 241 -17.41 -20.89 0.50
CA ASN A 241 -18.65 -20.16 0.29
C ASN A 241 -18.43 -18.84 -0.44
N LEU A 242 -19.39 -18.45 -1.27
CA LEU A 242 -19.44 -17.13 -1.90
C LEU A 242 -20.73 -16.40 -1.48
N THR A 243 -20.57 -15.24 -0.85
CA THR A 243 -21.66 -14.31 -0.53
C THR A 243 -21.40 -12.98 -1.21
N LEU A 244 -22.32 -12.57 -2.09
CA LEU A 244 -22.27 -11.28 -2.77
C LEU A 244 -23.49 -10.45 -2.38
N THR A 245 -23.27 -9.20 -2.02
CA THR A 245 -24.31 -8.20 -1.77
C THR A 245 -24.05 -7.00 -2.67
N SER A 246 -24.96 -6.65 -3.56
CA SER A 246 -24.86 -5.45 -4.39
C SER A 246 -26.14 -4.63 -4.25
N SER A 247 -26.01 -3.31 -4.39
CA SER A 247 -27.18 -2.42 -4.51
C SER A 247 -27.70 -2.34 -5.96
N ASP A 248 -26.96 -2.92 -6.91
CA ASP A 248 -27.32 -3.03 -8.32
C ASP A 248 -27.13 -4.50 -8.81
N THR A 249 -26.87 -4.68 -10.09
CA THR A 249 -26.78 -5.99 -10.75
C THR A 249 -25.55 -6.77 -10.30
N ILE A 250 -25.68 -8.09 -10.31
CA ILE A 250 -24.57 -9.02 -10.17
C ILE A 250 -24.49 -9.82 -11.46
N THR A 251 -23.37 -9.72 -12.16
CA THR A 251 -23.09 -10.42 -13.41
C THR A 251 -21.88 -11.33 -13.26
N ASP A 252 -21.80 -12.35 -14.12
CA ASP A 252 -20.72 -13.34 -14.18
C ASP A 252 -20.41 -13.59 -15.65
N ASN A 253 -19.19 -13.27 -16.08
CA ASN A 253 -18.77 -13.28 -17.49
C ASN A 253 -17.87 -14.47 -17.85
#